data_AF-A0A6I9WFB2-F1
#
_entry.id   AF-A0A6I9WFB2-F1
#
_cell.length_a   1.000
_cell.length_b   1.000
_cell.length_c   1.000
_cell.angle_alpha   90.00
_cell.angle_beta   90.00
_cell.angle_gamma   90.00
#
_symmetry.space_group_name_H-M   'P 1'
#
loop_
_entity.id
_entity.type
_entity.pdbx_description
1 polymer ?
#
loop_
_entity_poly.entity_id
_entity_poly.type
_entity_poly.pdbx_seq_one_letter_code
_entity_poly.pdbx_strand_id
1 'polypeptide(L)'
;MESGYIIKDNARITTKDVPNLSALSECICYRPHSNIICNGCGFWTRGRVRYPCSQHPKIVFLHDHAQCPRCKSYDFMLTEI
;
A
#
# COMPACT_ATOMS: atom_id res chain seq x y z
N MET A 1 -34.81 -15.42 -2.90
CA MET A 1 -33.76 -14.64 -3.59
C MET A 1 -33.72 -13.26 -2.98
N GLU A 2 -32.93 -13.07 -1.92
CA GLU A 2 -32.62 -11.73 -1.41
C GLU A 2 -31.16 -11.78 -0.94
N SER A 3 -30.28 -11.24 -1.78
CA SER A 3 -28.87 -11.06 -1.48
C SER A 3 -28.72 -9.75 -0.70
N GLY A 4 -28.56 -9.84 0.62
CA GLY A 4 -28.26 -8.67 1.44
C GLY A 4 -26.91 -8.08 1.06
N TYR A 5 -26.87 -6.77 0.79
CA TYR A 5 -25.64 -5.99 0.66
C TYR A 5 -25.58 -4.98 1.79
N ILE A 6 -24.39 -4.82 2.40
CA ILE A 6 -24.12 -3.80 3.40
C ILE A 6 -23.22 -2.75 2.74
N ILE A 7 -23.66 -1.49 2.77
CA ILE A 7 -22.87 -0.34 2.32
C ILE A 7 -22.18 0.24 3.55
N LYS A 8 -20.84 0.18 3.59
CA LYS A 8 -20.02 1.02 4.46
C LYS A 8 -18.92 1.64 3.61
N ASP A 9 -18.87 2.97 3.63
CA ASP A 9 -17.79 3.82 3.11
C ASP A 9 -17.31 3.46 1.69
N ASN A 10 -18.15 3.74 0.69
CA ASN A 10 -17.84 3.83 -0.74
C ASN A 10 -17.06 2.67 -1.42
N ALA A 11 -16.90 1.52 -0.77
CA ALA A 11 -16.29 0.33 -1.35
C ALA A 11 -17.27 -0.85 -1.35
N ARG A 12 -17.45 -1.48 -2.53
CA ARG A 12 -18.23 -2.73 -2.67
C ARG A 12 -17.34 -3.91 -2.26
N ILE A 13 -17.58 -4.50 -1.09
CA ILE A 13 -16.86 -5.70 -0.62
C ILE A 13 -17.80 -6.91 -0.65
N THR A 14 -17.42 -7.97 -1.37
CA THR A 14 -18.09 -9.28 -1.34
C THR A 14 -17.51 -10.15 -0.24
N THR A 15 -18.37 -10.82 0.54
CA THR A 15 -18.04 -11.66 1.69
C THR A 15 -17.36 -13.01 1.36
N LYS A 16 -16.72 -13.16 0.19
CA LYS A 16 -16.23 -14.46 -0.30
C LYS A 16 -14.70 -14.64 -0.36
N ASP A 17 -13.91 -13.61 -0.10
CA ASP A 17 -12.45 -13.74 -0.24
C ASP A 17 -11.78 -13.95 1.12
N VAL A 18 -12.19 -15.02 1.81
CA VAL A 18 -11.42 -15.61 2.92
C VAL A 18 -10.72 -16.86 2.40
N PRO A 19 -9.44 -16.78 1.97
CA PRO A 19 -8.61 -17.96 1.82
C PRO A 19 -7.76 -18.15 3.09
N ASN A 20 -8.17 -19.15 3.86
CA ASN A 20 -7.34 -20.13 4.56
C ASN A 20 -6.20 -19.64 5.48
N LEU A 21 -6.44 -19.78 6.77
CA LEU A 21 -5.57 -19.49 7.90
C LEU A 21 -4.51 -20.59 8.09
N SER A 22 -3.44 -20.59 7.28
CA SER A 22 -2.17 -21.26 7.66
C SER A 22 -1.05 -20.88 6.69
N ALA A 23 -0.14 -20.00 7.14
CA ALA A 23 1.11 -19.57 6.49
C ALA A 23 1.04 -18.55 5.32
N LEU A 24 0.05 -17.64 5.29
CA LEU A 24 0.05 -16.49 4.38
C LEU A 24 0.66 -15.27 5.07
N SER A 25 1.75 -14.73 4.53
CA SER A 25 2.27 -13.43 4.97
C SER A 25 1.18 -12.37 4.82
N GLU A 26 1.03 -11.54 5.85
CA GLU A 26 -0.01 -10.51 5.93
C GLU A 26 -0.01 -9.61 4.69
N CYS A 27 -1.19 -9.39 4.11
CA CYS A 27 -1.32 -8.54 2.92
C CYS A 27 -1.08 -7.08 3.29
N ILE A 28 0.00 -6.49 2.77
CA ILE A 28 0.40 -5.10 3.05
C ILE A 28 -0.22 -4.06 2.10
N CYS A 29 -1.10 -4.48 1.18
CA CYS A 29 -1.59 -3.61 0.08
C CYS A 29 -2.35 -2.39 0.59
N TYR A 30 -3.07 -2.52 1.71
CA TYR A 30 -3.91 -1.46 2.27
C TYR A 30 -3.31 -0.80 3.52
N ARG A 31 -1.98 -0.90 3.70
CA ARG A 31 -1.24 -0.15 4.71
C ARG A 31 -1.56 1.35 4.63
N PRO A 32 -1.80 2.05 5.76
CA PRO A 32 -2.08 3.48 5.74
C PRO A 32 -0.95 4.29 5.09
N HIS A 33 -1.30 5.39 4.44
CA HIS A 33 -0.31 6.34 3.95
C HIS A 33 0.31 7.07 5.14
N SER A 34 1.63 7.25 5.10
CA SER A 34 2.40 8.05 6.05
C SER A 34 3.01 9.26 5.33
N ASN A 35 3.88 10.00 6.01
CA ASN A 35 4.71 10.97 5.34
C ASN A 35 6.04 10.31 4.97
N ILE A 36 6.62 10.70 3.83
CA ILE A 36 7.94 10.24 3.40
C ILE A 36 8.87 11.43 3.30
N ILE A 37 10.04 11.31 3.91
CA ILE A 37 11.17 12.20 3.67
C ILE A 37 12.25 11.47 2.87
N CYS A 38 12.83 12.16 1.89
CA CYS A 38 14.02 11.69 1.20
C CYS A 38 15.28 12.21 1.89
N ASN A 39 16.08 11.32 2.47
CA ASN A 39 17.35 11.66 3.13
C ASN A 39 18.42 12.13 2.14
N GLY A 40 18.25 11.89 0.85
CA GLY A 40 19.18 12.35 -0.20
C GLY A 40 18.99 13.82 -0.58
N CYS A 41 17.76 14.34 -0.64
CA CYS A 41 17.47 15.70 -1.10
C CYS A 41 16.56 16.53 -0.18
N GLY A 42 16.11 15.97 0.94
CA GLY A 42 15.19 16.61 1.89
C GLY A 42 13.75 16.77 1.37
N PHE A 43 13.40 16.18 0.22
CA PHE A 43 12.04 16.26 -0.30
C PHE A 43 11.05 15.53 0.61
N TRP A 44 9.89 16.15 0.84
CA TRP A 44 8.84 15.65 1.71
C TRP A 44 7.54 15.50 0.94
N THR A 45 6.86 14.36 1.08
CA THR A 45 5.59 14.07 0.40
C THR A 45 4.73 13.12 1.22
N ARG A 46 3.41 13.11 0.95
CA ARG A 46 2.49 12.12 1.51
C ARG A 46 2.48 10.86 0.65
N GLY A 47 2.51 9.70 1.27
CA GLY A 47 2.46 8.41 0.57
C GLY A 47 3.06 7.29 1.41
N ARG A 48 3.65 6.30 0.76
CA ARG A 48 4.43 5.27 1.42
C ARG A 48 5.59 4.79 0.56
N VAL A 49 6.62 4.25 1.19
CA VAL A 49 7.71 3.58 0.48
C VAL A 49 7.15 2.28 -0.10
N ARG A 50 7.47 2.02 -1.36
CA ARG A 50 6.93 0.86 -2.07
C ARG A 50 7.56 -0.42 -1.55
N TYR A 51 6.74 -1.31 -0.98
CA TYR A 51 7.12 -2.68 -0.67
C TYR A 51 6.28 -3.66 -1.50
N PRO A 52 6.90 -4.65 -2.18
CA PRO A 52 6.15 -5.67 -2.89
C PRO A 52 5.37 -6.54 -1.91
N CYS A 53 4.05 -6.66 -2.11
CA CYS A 53 3.22 -7.54 -1.32
C CYS A 53 3.48 -9.00 -1.71
N SER A 54 3.65 -9.90 -0.74
CA SER A 54 3.83 -11.33 -1.02
C SER A 54 2.60 -11.98 -1.67
N GLN A 55 1.39 -11.49 -1.32
CA GLN A 55 0.12 -11.94 -1.90
C GLN A 55 -0.14 -11.34 -3.29
N HIS A 56 0.28 -10.09 -3.50
CA HIS A 56 -0.04 -9.32 -4.70
C HIS A 56 1.20 -8.60 -5.26
N PRO A 57 2.20 -9.33 -5.80
CA PRO A 57 3.48 -8.73 -6.20
C PRO A 57 3.38 -7.75 -7.37
N LYS A 58 2.30 -7.84 -8.16
CA LYS A 58 2.08 -7.01 -9.37
C LYS A 58 1.25 -5.76 -9.10
N ILE A 59 0.69 -5.60 -7.90
CA ILE A 59 -0.10 -4.41 -7.59
C ILE A 59 0.82 -3.21 -7.35
N VAL A 60 0.44 -2.05 -7.87
CA VAL A 60 1.16 -0.80 -7.69
C VAL A 60 0.14 0.28 -7.42
N PHE A 61 0.39 1.10 -6.40
CA PHE A 61 -0.45 2.24 -6.06
C PHE A 61 0.24 3.55 -6.43
N LEU A 62 -0.57 4.58 -6.70
CA LEU A 62 -0.08 5.89 -7.15
C LEU A 62 0.87 6.57 -6.13
N HIS A 63 0.62 6.36 -4.83
CA HIS A 63 1.38 6.97 -3.74
C HIS A 63 2.46 6.03 -3.16
N ASP A 64 2.78 4.95 -3.88
CA ASP A 64 3.85 4.01 -3.50
C ASP A 64 5.14 4.43 -4.21
N HIS A 65 6.01 5.09 -3.47
CA HIS A 65 7.24 5.65 -4.00
C HIS A 65 8.35 4.59 -3.97
N ALA A 66 8.75 4.11 -5.15
CA ALA A 66 9.93 3.26 -5.32
C ALA A 66 11.24 4.07 -5.38
N GLN A 67 11.14 5.35 -5.70
CA GLN A 67 12.24 6.30 -5.79
C GLN A 67 11.73 7.68 -5.41
N CYS A 68 12.64 8.57 -4.99
CA CYS A 68 12.31 9.96 -4.73
C CYS A 68 11.75 10.62 -6.01
N PRO A 69 10.55 11.23 -5.96
CA PRO A 69 9.98 11.92 -7.13
C PRO A 69 10.89 13.03 -7.67
N ARG A 70 11.63 13.70 -6.77
CA ARG A 70 12.46 14.88 -7.06
C ARG A 70 13.86 14.53 -7.56
N CYS A 71 14.65 13.79 -6.77
CA CYS A 71 16.06 13.51 -7.08
C CYS A 71 16.30 12.10 -7.62
N LYS A 72 15.26 11.27 -7.76
CA LYS A 72 15.35 9.86 -8.20
C LYS A 72 16.26 8.98 -7.35
N SER A 73 16.59 9.40 -6.12
CA SER A 73 17.25 8.53 -5.15
C SER A 73 16.42 7.28 -4.89
N TYR A 74 17.09 6.17 -4.63
CA TYR A 74 16.49 4.88 -4.35
C TYR A 74 15.63 4.88 -3.08
N ASP A 75 14.80 3.85 -2.96
CA ASP A 75 13.91 3.57 -1.83
C ASP A 75 14.62 3.55 -0.48
N PHE A 76 15.86 3.05 -0.38
CA PHE A 76 16.61 3.07 0.89
C PHE A 76 16.93 4.48 1.41
N MET A 77 16.85 5.50 0.54
CA MET A 77 16.97 6.91 0.94
C MET A 77 15.62 7.52 1.35
N LEU A 78 14.52 6.77 1.25
CA LEU A 78 13.20 7.22 1.65
C LEU A 78 12.90 6.70 3.05
N THR A 79 12.47 7.58 3.94
CA THR A 79 12.09 7.24 5.30
C THR A 79 10.66 7.64 5.54
N GLU A 80 9.88 6.70 6.06
CA GLU A 80 8.52 6.95 6.48
C GLU A 80 8.49 7.51 7.91
N ILE A 81 7.67 8.54 8.12
CA ILE A 81 7.48 9.25 9.38
C ILE A 81 6.01 9.22 9.79
#